data_AF-A0A238DS59-F1
#
_entry.id   AF-A0A238DS59-F1
#
_cell.length_a   1.000
_cell.length_b   1.000
_cell.length_c   1.000
_cell.angle_alpha   90.00
_cell.angle_beta   90.00
_cell.angle_gamma   90.00
#
_symmetry.space_group_name_H-M   'P 1'
#
loop_
_entity.id
_entity.type
_entity.pdbx_description
1 polymer ?
#
loop_
_entity_poly.entity_id
_entity_poly.type
_entity_poly.pdbx_seq_one_letter_code
_entity_poly.pdbx_strand_id
1 'polypeptide(L)'
;MAFVQAALRLGDAPMPDFTTRTGRRVLMSHFDGDGWVNACQGPGSALAGQVLVEEFLTRYDIPILGSIIVDEVDHHGEYPATATEGQAWARKMFALPNIEVGSHTWAHPFNWVEAAKCHCRGQISKDYPYGNFLPFPGYAFSTHQEVVGARDYIEQKLAPPGKPCKALLWPGDCNPPNHAVALCDESGLLNVNGGGVTMRPQNPSLTAVWPLGVPKGKWFQVYAACSDEEDYTNNWKGPYFGFENVIETFEMTDHPRRLKPVEIDFHPYIVTRGGSRRKHPGPVFARAWGLRVGTSMPNSAISTSPRTALTWRRADKQPTRSQGWWT
;
A
#
# COMPACT_ATOMS: atom_id res chain seq x y z
N MET A 1 21.23 -24.53 3.34
CA MET A 1 20.59 -24.14 2.06
C MET A 1 20.27 -25.32 1.16
N ALA A 2 21.11 -26.35 1.12
CA ALA A 2 20.79 -27.62 0.45
C ALA A 2 19.41 -28.20 0.84
N PHE A 3 19.02 -28.13 2.13
CA PHE A 3 17.71 -28.63 2.59
C PHE A 3 16.51 -27.94 1.90
N VAL A 4 16.48 -26.61 1.81
CA VAL A 4 15.34 -25.89 1.21
C VAL A 4 15.29 -26.10 -0.31
N GLN A 5 16.44 -26.05 -0.99
CA GLN A 5 16.52 -26.37 -2.42
C GLN A 5 16.05 -27.81 -2.70
N ALA A 6 16.47 -28.77 -1.88
CA ALA A 6 16.04 -30.16 -2.01
C ALA A 6 14.54 -30.35 -1.69
N ALA A 7 14.04 -29.74 -0.60
CA ALA A 7 12.65 -29.85 -0.16
C ALA A 7 11.67 -29.24 -1.17
N LEU A 8 12.03 -28.09 -1.77
CA LEU A 8 11.24 -27.39 -2.78
C LEU A 8 11.59 -27.81 -4.22
N ARG A 9 12.53 -28.76 -4.39
CA ARG A 9 13.04 -29.25 -5.69
C ARG A 9 13.45 -28.11 -6.64
N LEU A 10 14.11 -27.09 -6.10
CA LEU A 10 14.58 -25.94 -6.86
C LEU A 10 15.83 -26.33 -7.65
N GLY A 11 15.79 -26.17 -8.97
CA GLY A 11 16.96 -26.32 -9.84
C GLY A 11 17.85 -25.07 -9.88
N ASP A 12 18.99 -25.17 -10.54
CA ASP A 12 19.92 -24.05 -10.79
C ASP A 12 19.46 -23.18 -11.99
N ALA A 13 18.20 -22.77 -11.98
CA ALA A 13 17.63 -21.88 -12.98
C ALA A 13 17.63 -20.43 -12.47
N PRO A 14 17.83 -19.42 -13.35
CA PRO A 14 17.61 -18.03 -12.97
C PRO A 14 16.15 -17.84 -12.52
N MET A 15 15.96 -17.47 -11.26
CA MET A 15 14.65 -17.14 -10.72
C MET A 15 14.36 -15.64 -10.95
N PRO A 16 13.13 -15.28 -11.34
CA PRO A 16 12.74 -13.88 -11.43
C PRO A 16 12.97 -13.16 -10.10
N ASP A 17 13.65 -12.02 -10.14
CA ASP A 17 13.91 -11.19 -8.97
C ASP A 17 13.00 -9.95 -8.99
N PHE A 18 12.07 -9.88 -8.04
CA PHE A 18 11.17 -8.73 -7.85
C PHE A 18 11.73 -7.71 -6.85
N THR A 19 12.86 -8.03 -6.21
CA THR A 19 13.50 -7.23 -5.17
C THR A 19 14.58 -6.30 -5.72
N THR A 20 15.05 -6.56 -6.95
CA THR A 20 16.18 -5.87 -7.57
C THR A 20 15.85 -5.35 -8.96
N ARG A 21 16.31 -4.14 -9.28
CA ARG A 21 16.32 -3.60 -10.63
C ARG A 21 17.70 -3.00 -10.91
N THR A 22 18.33 -3.44 -12.01
CA THR A 22 19.68 -2.97 -12.41
C THR A 22 20.72 -3.18 -11.29
N GLY A 23 20.68 -4.34 -10.63
CA GLY A 23 21.60 -4.69 -9.53
C GLY A 23 21.34 -3.97 -8.20
N ARG A 24 20.37 -3.05 -8.14
CA ARG A 24 20.01 -2.29 -6.94
C ARG A 24 18.67 -2.71 -6.38
N ARG A 25 18.54 -2.64 -5.05
CA ARG A 25 17.28 -2.98 -4.37
C ARG A 25 16.18 -1.99 -4.75
N VAL A 26 15.00 -2.47 -5.07
CA VAL A 26 13.85 -1.62 -5.39
C VAL A 26 13.37 -0.90 -4.14
N LEU A 27 13.07 0.39 -4.26
CA LEU A 27 12.36 1.19 -3.25
C LEU A 27 10.93 1.43 -3.71
N MET A 28 9.98 1.19 -2.82
CA MET A 28 8.56 1.49 -2.96
C MET A 28 8.14 2.44 -1.83
N SER A 29 7.18 3.31 -2.10
CA SER A 29 6.52 4.07 -1.06
C SER A 29 5.06 4.34 -1.44
N HIS A 30 4.15 4.09 -0.51
CA HIS A 30 2.76 4.47 -0.62
C HIS A 30 2.22 4.90 0.74
N PHE A 31 1.03 5.51 0.70
CA PHE A 31 0.23 5.62 1.91
C PHE A 31 -1.24 5.34 1.64
N ASP A 32 -1.84 4.70 2.62
CA ASP A 32 -3.24 4.33 2.70
C ASP A 32 -4.03 5.52 3.26
N GLY A 33 -5.17 5.85 2.67
CA GLY A 33 -5.82 7.16 2.83
C GLY A 33 -6.29 7.53 4.25
N ASP A 34 -6.12 6.66 5.24
CA ASP A 34 -6.72 6.72 6.56
C ASP A 34 -6.33 7.96 7.36
N GLY A 35 -7.36 8.64 7.85
CA GLY A 35 -7.20 9.80 8.71
C GLY A 35 -6.63 11.00 7.98
N TRP A 36 -6.85 11.11 6.66
CA TRP A 36 -6.46 12.26 5.85
C TRP A 36 -6.99 13.58 6.45
N VAL A 37 -8.21 13.53 6.97
CA VAL A 37 -8.90 14.65 7.61
C VAL A 37 -8.78 14.67 9.14
N ASN A 38 -7.91 13.84 9.73
CA ASN A 38 -7.71 13.84 11.17
C ASN A 38 -7.04 15.14 11.64
N ALA A 39 -7.57 15.72 12.70
CA ALA A 39 -6.97 16.89 13.34
C ALA A 39 -5.64 16.53 14.02
N CYS A 40 -4.63 17.32 13.71
CA CYS A 40 -3.31 17.21 14.28
C CYS A 40 -3.25 17.82 15.70
N GLN A 41 -2.72 17.09 16.70
CA GLN A 41 -2.34 17.65 18.00
C GLN A 41 -1.32 18.79 17.86
N GLY A 42 -1.73 20.05 18.03
CA GLY A 42 -0.82 21.20 17.98
C GLY A 42 -1.58 22.50 17.72
N PRO A 43 -0.87 23.64 17.68
CA PRO A 43 -1.50 24.92 17.37
C PRO A 43 -2.24 24.87 16.04
N GLY A 44 -3.46 25.40 16.00
CA GLY A 44 -4.29 25.46 14.78
C GLY A 44 -4.96 24.15 14.36
N SER A 45 -4.61 23.01 14.96
CA SER A 45 -5.23 21.70 14.67
C SER A 45 -5.35 21.36 13.18
N ALA A 46 -4.30 21.63 12.40
CA ALA A 46 -4.25 21.38 10.96
C ALA A 46 -4.68 19.95 10.60
N LEU A 47 -5.20 19.73 9.40
CA LEU A 47 -5.50 18.37 8.95
C LEU A 47 -4.21 17.57 8.73
N ALA A 48 -4.27 16.26 8.94
CA ALA A 48 -3.13 15.38 8.67
C ALA A 48 -2.63 15.50 7.23
N GLY A 49 -3.55 15.58 6.25
CA GLY A 49 -3.22 15.78 4.85
C GLY A 49 -2.47 17.09 4.57
N GLN A 50 -2.77 18.17 5.32
CA GLN A 50 -1.99 19.41 5.25
C GLN A 50 -0.56 19.17 5.67
N VAL A 51 -0.38 18.68 6.90
CA VAL A 51 0.94 18.48 7.50
C VAL A 51 1.78 17.53 6.65
N LEU A 52 1.17 16.45 6.13
CA LEU A 52 1.85 15.49 5.28
C LEU A 52 2.37 16.14 3.99
N VAL A 53 1.54 16.94 3.30
CA VAL A 53 1.93 17.65 2.08
C VAL A 53 3.04 18.66 2.36
N GLU A 54 2.87 19.51 3.38
CA GLU A 54 3.78 20.62 3.66
C GLU A 54 5.12 20.17 4.24
N GLU A 55 5.15 19.15 5.10
CA GLU A 55 6.36 18.77 5.83
C GLU A 55 7.12 17.58 5.19
N PHE A 56 6.43 16.72 4.43
CA PHE A 56 7.00 15.47 3.93
C PHE A 56 6.96 15.35 2.40
N LEU A 57 5.77 15.40 1.79
CA LEU A 57 5.64 15.06 0.36
C LEU A 57 6.31 16.10 -0.55
N THR A 58 6.35 17.37 -0.13
CA THR A 58 7.05 18.44 -0.84
C THR A 58 8.55 18.49 -0.50
N ARG A 59 8.94 17.98 0.66
CA ARG A 59 10.33 18.04 1.16
C ARG A 59 11.20 16.91 0.62
N TYR A 60 10.64 15.71 0.51
CA TYR A 60 11.35 14.53 0.04
C TYR A 60 10.87 14.20 -1.37
N ASP A 61 11.72 14.44 -2.35
CA ASP A 61 11.46 13.97 -3.70
C ASP A 61 11.70 12.45 -3.72
N ILE A 62 10.71 11.66 -3.35
CA ILE A 62 10.68 10.20 -3.57
C ILE A 62 9.36 9.89 -4.28
N PRO A 63 9.33 8.95 -5.24
CA PRO A 63 8.07 8.54 -5.86
C PRO A 63 7.18 7.86 -4.82
N ILE A 64 5.97 8.38 -4.62
CA ILE A 64 5.00 7.87 -3.64
C ILE A 64 3.67 7.65 -4.35
N LEU A 65 3.03 6.49 -4.15
CA LEU A 65 1.62 6.32 -4.50
C LEU A 65 0.77 6.79 -3.33
N GLY A 66 0.11 7.93 -3.52
CA GLY A 66 -0.77 8.50 -2.51
C GLY A 66 -2.21 8.11 -2.79
N SER A 67 -2.96 7.74 -1.76
CA SER A 67 -4.38 7.39 -1.89
C SER A 67 -5.25 8.22 -0.94
N ILE A 68 -6.55 8.24 -1.21
CA ILE A 68 -7.57 8.83 -0.33
C ILE A 68 -8.76 7.88 -0.24
N ILE A 69 -9.45 7.94 0.90
CA ILE A 69 -10.79 7.38 1.07
C ILE A 69 -11.78 8.45 0.62
N VAL A 70 -12.65 8.15 -0.34
CA VAL A 70 -13.54 9.18 -0.92
C VAL A 70 -14.53 9.71 0.11
N ASP A 71 -15.09 8.82 0.93
CA ASP A 71 -16.06 9.17 1.95
C ASP A 71 -15.52 10.18 2.97
N GLU A 72 -14.24 10.12 3.32
CA GLU A 72 -13.64 11.08 4.26
C GLU A 72 -13.62 12.52 3.71
N VAL A 73 -13.67 12.69 2.39
CA VAL A 73 -13.53 13.99 1.73
C VAL A 73 -14.76 14.39 0.89
N ASP A 74 -15.79 13.55 0.80
CA ASP A 74 -17.05 13.89 0.14
C ASP A 74 -17.91 14.78 1.05
N HIS A 75 -18.57 15.78 0.48
CA HIS A 75 -19.47 16.67 1.21
C HIS A 75 -20.72 15.97 1.77
N HIS A 76 -21.01 14.77 1.28
CA HIS A 76 -22.08 13.89 1.73
C HIS A 76 -21.57 12.67 2.51
N GLY A 77 -20.25 12.59 2.74
CA GLY A 77 -19.63 11.49 3.46
C GLY A 77 -19.61 11.68 4.97
N GLU A 78 -18.76 10.91 5.65
CA GLU A 78 -18.63 10.89 7.12
C GLU A 78 -18.19 12.25 7.72
N TYR A 79 -17.34 13.00 7.01
CA TYR A 79 -16.73 14.24 7.54
C TYR A 79 -17.06 15.50 6.71
N PRO A 80 -18.34 15.89 6.59
CA PRO A 80 -18.75 17.00 5.73
C PRO A 80 -18.17 18.35 6.17
N ALA A 81 -17.88 18.52 7.47
CA ALA A 81 -17.31 19.75 8.01
C ALA A 81 -15.87 20.02 7.53
N THR A 82 -15.09 18.97 7.26
CA THR A 82 -13.69 19.08 6.79
C THR A 82 -13.55 18.80 5.30
N ALA A 83 -14.60 18.29 4.62
CA ALA A 83 -14.59 17.89 3.21
C ALA A 83 -13.97 18.94 2.28
N THR A 84 -14.36 20.22 2.39
CA THR A 84 -13.81 21.29 1.54
C THR A 84 -12.29 21.43 1.67
N GLU A 85 -11.80 21.41 2.91
CA GLU A 85 -10.36 21.53 3.20
C GLU A 85 -9.62 20.23 2.83
N GLY A 86 -10.18 19.07 3.16
CA GLY A 86 -9.65 17.75 2.81
C GLY A 86 -9.46 17.59 1.30
N GLN A 87 -10.46 17.96 0.50
CA GLN A 87 -10.35 17.96 -0.96
C GLN A 87 -9.31 18.96 -1.48
N ALA A 88 -9.20 20.14 -0.86
CA ALA A 88 -8.20 21.14 -1.26
C ALA A 88 -6.77 20.61 -1.07
N TRP A 89 -6.50 19.93 0.04
CA TRP A 89 -5.21 19.28 0.27
C TRP A 89 -5.00 18.06 -0.63
N ALA A 90 -6.04 17.26 -0.89
CA ALA A 90 -5.93 16.11 -1.80
C ALA A 90 -5.56 16.56 -3.23
N ARG A 91 -6.16 17.66 -3.72
CA ARG A 91 -5.78 18.27 -5.01
C ARG A 91 -4.33 18.74 -5.02
N LYS A 92 -3.87 19.43 -3.96
CA LYS A 92 -2.48 19.89 -3.85
C LYS A 92 -1.50 18.70 -3.87
N MET A 93 -1.81 17.64 -3.14
CA MET A 93 -1.04 16.41 -3.10
C MET A 93 -0.96 15.73 -4.47
N PHE A 94 -2.10 15.50 -5.14
CA PHE A 94 -2.10 14.86 -6.45
C PHE A 94 -1.46 15.71 -7.55
N ALA A 95 -1.35 17.03 -7.36
CA ALA A 95 -0.60 17.91 -8.26
C ALA A 95 0.93 17.76 -8.14
N LEU A 96 1.45 17.18 -7.05
CA LEU A 96 2.90 17.02 -6.86
C LEU A 96 3.51 16.05 -7.90
N PRO A 97 4.70 16.37 -8.46
CA PRO A 97 5.32 15.57 -9.52
C PRO A 97 5.79 14.19 -9.05
N ASN A 98 6.09 14.05 -7.76
CA ASN A 98 6.55 12.81 -7.15
C ASN A 98 5.40 11.92 -6.62
N ILE A 99 4.14 12.34 -6.78
CA ILE A 99 2.96 11.56 -6.35
C ILE A 99 2.35 10.81 -7.54
N GLU A 100 2.16 9.50 -7.45
CA GLU A 100 1.26 8.73 -8.30
C GLU A 100 -0.13 8.70 -7.65
N VAL A 101 -1.20 8.80 -8.46
CA VAL A 101 -2.57 8.87 -7.96
C VAL A 101 -3.08 7.45 -7.66
N GLY A 102 -3.50 7.21 -6.42
CA GLY A 102 -4.11 5.96 -5.95
C GLY A 102 -5.47 6.18 -5.32
N SER A 103 -6.20 5.09 -5.11
CA SER A 103 -7.49 5.06 -4.41
C SER A 103 -7.40 4.14 -3.20
N HIS A 104 -8.01 4.56 -2.08
CA HIS A 104 -8.20 3.71 -0.90
C HIS A 104 -9.69 3.41 -0.70
N THR A 105 -10.37 3.15 -1.83
CA THR A 105 -11.80 2.88 -1.95
C THR A 105 -12.73 4.05 -1.63
N TRP A 106 -14.03 3.78 -1.63
CA TRP A 106 -15.04 4.79 -1.36
C TRP A 106 -15.26 4.92 0.15
N ALA A 107 -15.76 3.86 0.79
CA ALA A 107 -16.18 3.85 2.18
C ALA A 107 -15.24 3.06 3.09
N HIS A 108 -14.04 2.72 2.63
CA HIS A 108 -13.04 1.99 3.41
C HIS A 108 -13.60 0.71 4.05
N PRO A 109 -13.83 -0.37 3.27
CA PRO A 109 -14.28 -1.63 3.84
C PRO A 109 -13.29 -2.18 4.86
N PHE A 110 -13.70 -2.22 6.13
CA PHE A 110 -12.95 -2.82 7.22
C PHE A 110 -12.91 -4.34 7.10
N ASN A 111 -14.04 -4.94 6.66
CA ASN A 111 -14.16 -6.37 6.41
C ASN A 111 -14.78 -6.61 5.03
N TRP A 112 -13.94 -7.00 4.07
CA TRP A 112 -14.38 -7.17 2.68
C TRP A 112 -15.37 -8.32 2.48
N VAL A 113 -15.24 -9.40 3.25
CA VAL A 113 -16.11 -10.58 3.14
C VAL A 113 -17.52 -10.23 3.58
N GLU A 114 -17.64 -9.59 4.75
CA GLU A 114 -18.92 -9.20 5.33
C GLU A 114 -19.56 -8.05 4.56
N ALA A 115 -18.77 -7.04 4.16
CA ALA A 115 -19.27 -5.92 3.37
C ALA A 115 -19.81 -6.40 2.00
N ALA A 116 -19.05 -7.24 1.29
CA ALA A 116 -19.45 -7.75 -0.02
C ALA A 116 -20.42 -8.94 0.05
N LYS A 117 -20.71 -9.47 1.24
CA LYS A 117 -21.47 -10.71 1.46
C LYS A 117 -20.98 -11.85 0.56
N CYS A 118 -19.67 -11.90 0.34
CA CYS A 118 -19.04 -12.80 -0.62
C CYS A 118 -17.83 -13.46 0.05
N HIS A 119 -17.90 -14.79 0.18
CA HIS A 119 -16.78 -15.55 0.72
C HIS A 119 -15.57 -15.45 -0.20
N CYS A 120 -14.46 -14.94 0.34
CA CYS A 120 -13.13 -15.19 -0.19
C CYS A 120 -12.50 -16.35 0.61
N ARG A 121 -11.31 -16.83 0.22
CA ARG A 121 -10.67 -18.00 0.84
C ARG A 121 -10.20 -17.76 2.30
N GLY A 122 -10.56 -16.65 2.92
CA GLY A 122 -10.21 -16.31 4.30
C GLY A 122 -11.42 -16.43 5.24
N GLN A 123 -11.15 -16.72 6.51
CA GLN A 123 -12.12 -16.56 7.58
C GLN A 123 -12.29 -15.07 7.90
N ILE A 124 -13.40 -14.69 8.54
CA ILE A 124 -13.59 -13.37 9.13
C ILE A 124 -12.37 -13.07 10.01
N SER A 125 -11.62 -12.01 9.67
CA SER A 125 -10.33 -11.72 10.28
C SER A 125 -10.47 -11.01 11.62
N LYS A 126 -11.55 -10.23 11.82
CA LYS A 126 -11.76 -9.37 12.99
C LYS A 126 -13.22 -8.93 13.07
N ASP A 127 -13.76 -8.87 14.30
CA ASP A 127 -15.02 -8.18 14.56
C ASP A 127 -14.75 -6.67 14.69
N TYR A 128 -15.53 -5.87 13.97
CA TYR A 128 -15.36 -4.41 13.93
C TYR A 128 -16.58 -3.76 14.59
N PRO A 129 -16.44 -3.22 15.82
CA PRO A 129 -17.56 -2.73 16.61
C PRO A 129 -18.28 -1.51 16.00
N TYR A 130 -17.69 -0.91 14.97
CA TYR A 130 -18.18 0.24 14.21
C TYR A 130 -18.77 -0.14 12.85
N GLY A 131 -18.94 -1.43 12.55
CA GLY A 131 -19.47 -1.94 11.29
C GLY A 131 -18.38 -2.34 10.29
N ASN A 132 -18.80 -2.69 9.07
CA ASN A 132 -17.93 -3.29 8.06
C ASN A 132 -17.27 -2.27 7.10
N PHE A 133 -17.68 -1.01 7.14
CA PHE A 133 -17.17 0.12 6.35
C PHE A 133 -17.62 1.44 7.01
N LEU A 134 -17.07 2.57 6.58
CA LEU A 134 -17.43 3.89 7.10
C LEU A 134 -18.93 4.20 6.90
N PRO A 135 -19.65 4.59 7.96
CA PRO A 135 -21.10 4.66 7.95
C PRO A 135 -21.64 6.04 7.54
N PHE A 136 -21.68 6.36 6.24
CA PHE A 136 -22.31 7.62 5.81
C PHE A 136 -23.79 7.47 5.40
N PRO A 137 -24.61 8.54 5.57
CA PRO A 137 -26.06 8.46 5.38
C PRO A 137 -26.49 7.98 3.99
N GLY A 138 -27.29 6.91 3.95
CA GLY A 138 -27.90 6.40 2.72
C GLY A 138 -26.97 5.54 1.85
N TYR A 139 -25.75 5.24 2.31
CA TYR A 139 -24.86 4.35 1.57
C TYR A 139 -25.29 2.89 1.64
N ALA A 140 -25.30 2.24 0.48
CA ALA A 140 -25.40 0.80 0.37
C ALA A 140 -24.11 0.28 -0.28
N PHE A 141 -23.44 -0.66 0.39
CA PHE A 141 -22.18 -1.21 -0.09
C PHE A 141 -22.29 -1.72 -1.52
N SER A 142 -21.33 -1.34 -2.35
CA SER A 142 -21.18 -1.84 -3.72
C SER A 142 -19.71 -1.98 -4.04
N THR A 143 -19.25 -3.21 -4.36
CA THR A 143 -17.86 -3.42 -4.80
C THR A 143 -17.50 -2.56 -6.01
N HIS A 144 -18.45 -2.31 -6.91
CA HIS A 144 -18.21 -1.41 -8.03
C HIS A 144 -18.01 0.04 -7.57
N GLN A 145 -18.79 0.51 -6.59
CA GLN A 145 -18.60 1.84 -6.03
C GLN A 145 -17.24 1.97 -5.32
N GLU A 146 -16.88 0.97 -4.52
CA GLU A 146 -15.60 0.94 -3.81
C GLU A 146 -14.39 0.97 -4.75
N VAL A 147 -14.46 0.28 -5.90
CA VAL A 147 -13.32 0.17 -6.82
C VAL A 147 -13.37 1.23 -7.92
N VAL A 148 -14.45 1.24 -8.70
CA VAL A 148 -14.59 2.05 -9.92
C VAL A 148 -15.13 3.43 -9.58
N GLY A 149 -16.15 3.51 -8.72
CA GLY A 149 -16.71 4.79 -8.27
C GLY A 149 -15.68 5.66 -7.55
N ALA A 150 -14.87 5.05 -6.69
CA ALA A 150 -13.81 5.76 -5.99
C ALA A 150 -12.72 6.30 -6.94
N ARG A 151 -12.27 5.47 -7.89
CA ARG A 151 -11.37 5.89 -8.98
C ARG A 151 -11.95 7.09 -9.72
N ASP A 152 -13.19 6.99 -10.18
CA ASP A 152 -13.85 8.01 -10.99
C ASP A 152 -13.98 9.33 -10.24
N TYR A 153 -14.35 9.28 -8.97
CA TYR A 153 -14.40 10.46 -8.11
C TYR A 153 -13.04 11.14 -8.02
N ILE A 154 -11.98 10.38 -7.74
CA ILE A 154 -10.62 10.89 -7.63
C ILE A 154 -10.19 11.54 -8.95
N GLU A 155 -10.38 10.85 -10.08
CA GLU A 155 -9.99 11.37 -11.39
C GLU A 155 -10.77 12.62 -11.80
N GLN A 156 -12.07 12.70 -11.46
CA GLN A 156 -12.93 13.81 -11.87
C GLN A 156 -12.79 15.03 -10.97
N LYS A 157 -12.55 14.85 -9.66
CA LYS A 157 -12.63 15.94 -8.66
C LYS A 157 -11.31 16.29 -7.98
N LEU A 158 -10.35 15.36 -7.91
CA LEU A 158 -9.15 15.50 -7.07
C LEU A 158 -7.85 15.47 -7.87
N ALA A 159 -7.73 14.59 -8.86
CA ALA A 159 -6.53 14.47 -9.67
C ALA A 159 -6.44 15.61 -10.70
N PRO A 160 -5.23 16.10 -11.03
CA PRO A 160 -5.07 17.05 -12.12
C PRO A 160 -5.35 16.38 -13.48
N PRO A 161 -5.79 17.16 -14.50
CA PRO A 161 -6.00 16.64 -15.85
C PRO A 161 -4.77 15.91 -16.39
N GLY A 162 -4.99 14.75 -17.02
CA GLY A 162 -3.91 13.93 -17.60
C GLY A 162 -3.14 13.05 -16.60
N LYS A 163 -3.53 13.03 -15.32
CA LYS A 163 -2.91 12.20 -14.28
C LYS A 163 -3.91 11.19 -13.71
N PRO A 164 -4.14 10.06 -14.39
CA PRO A 164 -5.16 9.09 -13.99
C PRO A 164 -4.75 8.33 -12.73
N CYS A 165 -5.75 7.79 -12.02
CA CYS A 165 -5.58 6.89 -10.90
C CYS A 165 -4.98 5.56 -11.41
N LYS A 166 -3.89 5.10 -10.81
CA LYS A 166 -3.10 3.95 -11.29
C LYS A 166 -3.28 2.69 -10.47
N ALA A 167 -3.71 2.82 -9.22
CA ALA A 167 -3.75 1.71 -8.29
C ALA A 167 -4.82 1.88 -7.23
N LEU A 168 -5.38 0.75 -6.80
CA LEU A 168 -6.17 0.63 -5.60
C LEU A 168 -5.31 0.03 -4.49
N LEU A 169 -5.31 0.68 -3.34
CA LEU A 169 -4.71 0.25 -2.09
C LEU A 169 -5.81 -0.41 -1.27
N TRP A 170 -5.69 -1.71 -0.96
CA TRP A 170 -6.76 -2.44 -0.27
C TRP A 170 -6.88 -1.98 1.19
N PRO A 171 -8.06 -1.53 1.64
CA PRO A 171 -8.29 -1.11 3.02
C PRO A 171 -8.64 -2.29 3.93
N GLY A 172 -8.62 -2.01 5.24
CA GLY A 172 -9.16 -2.88 6.28
C GLY A 172 -8.43 -4.22 6.35
N ASP A 173 -9.19 -5.32 6.33
CA ASP A 173 -8.63 -6.67 6.37
C ASP A 173 -7.83 -7.07 5.12
N CYS A 174 -7.76 -6.19 4.11
CA CYS A 174 -7.06 -6.41 2.84
C CYS A 174 -7.46 -7.74 2.18
N ASN A 175 -8.70 -8.19 2.35
CA ASN A 175 -9.14 -9.50 1.91
C ASN A 175 -10.26 -9.43 0.86
N PRO A 176 -10.01 -8.76 -0.28
CA PRO A 176 -11.02 -8.53 -1.30
C PRO A 176 -11.54 -9.83 -1.90
N PRO A 177 -12.83 -9.91 -2.27
CA PRO A 177 -13.35 -11.03 -3.05
C PRO A 177 -12.77 -11.03 -4.47
N ASN A 178 -12.84 -12.17 -5.16
CA ASN A 178 -12.24 -12.32 -6.49
C ASN A 178 -12.77 -11.28 -7.50
N HIS A 179 -14.06 -10.94 -7.44
CA HIS A 179 -14.66 -9.96 -8.36
C HIS A 179 -14.19 -8.53 -8.09
N ALA A 180 -13.77 -8.18 -6.88
CA ALA A 180 -13.17 -6.87 -6.61
C ALA A 180 -11.80 -6.75 -7.30
N VAL A 181 -10.98 -7.80 -7.20
CA VAL A 181 -9.67 -7.86 -7.88
C VAL A 181 -9.85 -7.90 -9.41
N ALA A 182 -10.91 -8.56 -9.89
CA ALA A 182 -11.31 -8.53 -11.28
C ALA A 182 -11.61 -7.12 -11.77
N LEU A 183 -12.43 -6.38 -11.03
CA LEU A 183 -12.80 -5.01 -11.35
C LEU A 183 -11.57 -4.10 -11.44
N CYS A 184 -10.55 -4.29 -10.59
CA CYS A 184 -9.29 -3.56 -10.72
C CYS A 184 -8.62 -3.82 -12.07
N ASP A 185 -8.44 -5.09 -12.46
CA ASP A 185 -7.80 -5.47 -13.73
C ASP A 185 -8.59 -4.96 -14.95
N GLU A 186 -9.92 -5.10 -14.93
CA GLU A 186 -10.83 -4.62 -15.99
C GLU A 186 -10.85 -3.09 -16.09
N SER A 187 -10.61 -2.40 -14.97
CA SER A 187 -10.56 -0.95 -14.86
C SER A 187 -9.17 -0.36 -15.09
N GLY A 188 -8.16 -1.18 -15.41
CA GLY A 188 -6.78 -0.74 -15.59
C GLY A 188 -6.06 -0.32 -14.30
N LEU A 189 -6.63 -0.62 -13.14
CA LEU A 189 -6.04 -0.36 -11.83
C LEU A 189 -5.12 -1.51 -11.43
N LEU A 190 -3.92 -1.16 -10.99
CA LEU A 190 -3.13 -2.07 -10.17
C LEU A 190 -3.80 -2.25 -8.81
N ASN A 191 -3.45 -3.31 -8.09
CA ASN A 191 -3.94 -3.51 -6.74
C ASN A 191 -2.80 -3.99 -5.85
N VAL A 192 -2.71 -3.43 -4.65
CA VAL A 192 -1.67 -3.73 -3.66
C VAL A 192 -2.25 -3.60 -2.24
N ASN A 193 -1.52 -4.09 -1.25
CA ASN A 193 -1.84 -4.18 0.19
C ASN A 193 -2.38 -5.54 0.64
N GLY A 194 -2.40 -5.69 1.95
CA GLY A 194 -2.30 -6.96 2.65
C GLY A 194 -0.86 -7.46 2.68
N GLY A 195 -0.63 -8.49 3.48
CA GLY A 195 0.71 -9.06 3.64
C GLY A 195 1.57 -8.27 4.60
N GLY A 196 2.75 -7.85 4.15
CA GLY A 196 3.72 -7.15 5.00
C GLY A 196 4.87 -8.03 5.49
N VAL A 197 5.78 -7.42 6.24
CA VAL A 197 6.94 -8.08 6.84
C VAL A 197 7.25 -7.40 8.16
N THR A 198 7.29 -8.20 9.21
CA THR A 198 7.61 -7.76 10.59
C THR A 198 8.90 -8.38 11.13
N MET A 199 9.66 -9.05 10.26
CA MET A 199 10.94 -9.68 10.61
C MET A 199 11.92 -8.63 11.14
N ARG A 200 12.32 -8.82 12.39
CA ARG A 200 13.23 -7.93 13.14
C ARG A 200 14.18 -8.75 14.02
N PRO A 201 15.22 -8.17 14.61
CA PRO A 201 16.15 -8.93 15.47
C PRO A 201 15.44 -9.64 16.63
N GLN A 202 14.32 -9.09 17.11
CA GLN A 202 13.49 -9.67 18.17
C GLN A 202 12.55 -10.79 17.65
N ASN A 203 12.33 -10.87 16.33
CA ASN A 203 11.59 -11.94 15.66
C ASN A 203 12.27 -12.34 14.32
N PRO A 204 13.44 -12.99 14.37
CA PRO A 204 14.28 -13.24 13.20
C PRO A 204 13.82 -14.49 12.44
N SER A 205 12.55 -14.53 12.04
CA SER A 205 11.94 -15.70 11.39
C SER A 205 11.50 -15.40 9.96
N LEU A 206 11.77 -16.34 9.03
CA LEU A 206 11.22 -16.31 7.68
C LEU A 206 9.68 -16.42 7.67
N THR A 207 9.07 -16.94 8.74
CA THR A 207 7.62 -16.97 8.89
C THR A 207 7.01 -15.57 9.08
N ALA A 208 7.83 -14.57 9.41
CA ALA A 208 7.43 -13.17 9.48
C ALA A 208 7.53 -12.44 8.12
N VAL A 209 7.90 -13.16 7.04
CA VAL A 209 8.01 -12.63 5.68
C VAL A 209 6.86 -13.18 4.84
N TRP A 210 5.89 -12.33 4.49
CA TRP A 210 4.76 -12.75 3.67
C TRP A 210 5.15 -13.02 2.21
N PRO A 211 4.40 -13.84 1.47
CA PRO A 211 4.61 -14.04 0.04
C PRO A 211 4.40 -12.74 -0.76
N LEU A 212 4.63 -12.78 -2.07
CA LEU A 212 4.40 -11.64 -2.98
C LEU A 212 2.92 -11.24 -3.10
N GLY A 213 2.02 -12.16 -2.78
CA GLY A 213 0.60 -11.99 -3.00
C GLY A 213 -0.14 -13.32 -2.96
N VAL A 214 -1.42 -13.28 -3.34
CA VAL A 214 -2.30 -14.45 -3.33
C VAL A 214 -3.13 -14.54 -4.63
N PRO A 215 -3.32 -15.74 -5.20
CA PRO A 215 -4.24 -15.93 -6.32
C PRO A 215 -5.69 -15.64 -5.91
N LYS A 216 -6.38 -14.84 -6.73
CA LYS A 216 -7.80 -14.51 -6.59
C LYS A 216 -8.51 -14.96 -7.86
N GLY A 217 -8.83 -16.25 -7.93
CA GLY A 217 -9.30 -16.90 -9.17
C GLY A 217 -8.25 -16.83 -10.29
N LYS A 218 -8.61 -16.23 -11.43
CA LYS A 218 -7.64 -15.98 -12.53
C LYS A 218 -6.77 -14.74 -12.29
N TRP A 219 -7.16 -13.86 -11.37
CA TRP A 219 -6.42 -12.65 -11.00
C TRP A 219 -5.45 -12.90 -9.85
N PHE A 220 -4.72 -11.86 -9.46
CA PHE A 220 -3.71 -11.91 -8.42
C PHE A 220 -3.76 -10.63 -7.59
N GLN A 221 -3.86 -10.80 -6.27
CA GLN A 221 -3.68 -9.70 -5.33
C GLN A 221 -2.20 -9.60 -4.99
N VAL A 222 -1.62 -8.43 -5.17
CA VAL A 222 -0.23 -8.16 -4.77
C VAL A 222 -0.23 -7.67 -3.33
N TYR A 223 0.69 -8.18 -2.52
CA TYR A 223 0.86 -7.73 -1.14
C TYR A 223 1.88 -6.61 -1.05
N ALA A 224 1.77 -5.82 0.02
CA ALA A 224 2.85 -4.94 0.45
C ALA A 224 4.12 -5.78 0.70
N ALA A 225 5.25 -5.27 0.23
CA ALA A 225 6.58 -5.80 0.43
C ALA A 225 7.07 -5.69 1.87
N CYS A 226 6.67 -4.67 2.63
CA CYS A 226 6.93 -4.51 4.07
C CYS A 226 5.66 -4.07 4.80
N SER A 227 5.58 -4.29 6.11
CA SER A 227 4.43 -3.83 6.90
C SER A 227 4.43 -2.31 7.06
N ASP A 228 3.23 -1.74 7.15
CA ASP A 228 2.97 -0.35 7.51
C ASP A 228 3.30 -0.04 8.98
N GLU A 229 2.95 1.14 9.47
CA GLU A 229 3.15 1.55 10.85
C GLU A 229 2.23 0.86 11.86
N GLU A 230 1.12 0.24 11.45
CA GLU A 230 0.14 -0.40 12.34
C GLU A 230 0.83 -1.47 13.19
N ASP A 231 1.61 -2.33 12.53
CA ASP A 231 2.37 -3.44 13.12
C ASP A 231 3.43 -2.98 14.13
N TYR A 232 3.94 -1.76 13.97
CA TYR A 232 4.98 -1.22 14.86
C TYR A 232 4.43 -0.33 15.97
N THR A 233 3.17 0.11 15.87
CA THR A 233 2.57 1.11 16.78
C THR A 233 1.36 0.57 17.55
N ASN A 234 1.13 -0.75 17.52
CA ASN A 234 -0.02 -1.42 18.13
C ASN A 234 -1.35 -0.85 17.63
N ASN A 235 -1.49 -0.68 16.31
CA ASN A 235 -2.62 0.01 15.69
C ASN A 235 -2.81 1.42 16.26
N TRP A 236 -1.75 2.22 16.13
CA TRP A 236 -1.71 3.61 16.58
C TRP A 236 -2.11 3.82 18.06
N LYS A 237 -1.87 2.81 18.93
CA LYS A 237 -2.03 2.92 20.40
C LYS A 237 -0.71 3.27 21.10
N GLY A 238 0.38 3.22 20.36
CA GLY A 238 1.71 3.55 20.82
C GLY A 238 2.58 2.30 21.04
N PRO A 239 3.92 2.45 21.11
CA PRO A 239 4.65 3.70 21.03
C PRO A 239 4.52 4.33 19.63
N TYR A 240 4.14 5.60 19.56
CA TYR A 240 3.85 6.25 18.27
C TYR A 240 5.08 6.31 17.34
N PHE A 241 6.29 6.14 17.90
CA PHE A 241 7.60 6.12 17.20
C PHE A 241 7.99 4.75 16.67
N GLY A 242 7.19 3.73 16.90
CA GLY A 242 7.54 2.36 16.56
C GLY A 242 7.90 2.15 15.08
N PHE A 243 7.35 2.96 14.16
CA PHE A 243 7.60 2.78 12.72
C PHE A 243 9.08 2.88 12.33
N GLU A 244 9.93 3.57 13.11
CA GLU A 244 11.37 3.61 12.84
C GLU A 244 12.03 2.21 12.82
N ASN A 245 11.44 1.24 13.54
CA ASN A 245 11.92 -0.14 13.58
C ASN A 245 11.74 -0.88 12.24
N VAL A 246 11.00 -0.32 11.27
CA VAL A 246 10.95 -0.84 9.90
C VAL A 246 12.34 -0.84 9.24
N ILE A 247 13.25 0.02 9.70
CA ILE A 247 14.64 0.05 9.22
C ILE A 247 15.35 -1.28 9.50
N GLU A 248 15.11 -1.88 10.66
CA GLU A 248 15.66 -3.20 11.01
C GLU A 248 15.11 -4.27 10.04
N THR A 249 13.82 -4.20 9.71
CA THR A 249 13.19 -5.06 8.71
C THR A 249 13.87 -4.92 7.35
N PHE A 250 14.19 -3.69 6.92
CA PHE A 250 14.91 -3.47 5.67
C PHE A 250 16.28 -4.15 5.70
N GLU A 251 17.05 -4.02 6.77
CA GLU A 251 18.39 -4.61 6.87
C GLU A 251 18.35 -6.14 6.84
N MET A 252 17.45 -6.75 7.62
CA MET A 252 17.32 -8.20 7.69
C MET A 252 16.77 -8.83 6.41
N THR A 253 15.98 -8.09 5.64
CA THR A 253 15.45 -8.54 4.35
C THR A 253 16.39 -8.28 3.17
N ASP A 254 17.57 -7.65 3.38
CA ASP A 254 18.62 -7.52 2.36
C ASP A 254 19.74 -8.56 2.53
N HIS A 255 20.13 -8.83 3.78
CA HIS A 255 21.28 -9.66 4.11
C HIS A 255 20.96 -10.78 5.11
N PRO A 256 21.56 -11.98 4.96
CA PRO A 256 22.52 -12.38 3.92
C PRO A 256 21.86 -12.67 2.56
N ARG A 257 20.53 -12.60 2.46
CA ARG A 257 19.77 -12.81 1.23
C ARG A 257 18.71 -11.73 1.10
N ARG A 258 18.58 -11.18 -0.11
CA ARG A 258 17.52 -10.24 -0.42
C ARG A 258 16.20 -10.98 -0.58
N LEU A 259 15.27 -10.72 0.31
CA LEU A 259 13.95 -11.37 0.37
C LEU A 259 12.84 -10.46 -0.15
N LYS A 260 12.99 -9.15 0.00
CA LYS A 260 11.98 -8.15 -0.34
C LYS A 260 12.60 -6.86 -0.89
N PRO A 261 11.85 -6.06 -1.68
CA PRO A 261 12.12 -4.63 -1.84
C PRO A 261 12.20 -3.90 -0.50
N VAL A 262 12.64 -2.64 -0.51
CA VAL A 262 12.33 -1.69 0.57
C VAL A 262 10.96 -1.10 0.27
N GLU A 263 10.09 -1.03 1.26
CA GLU A 263 8.82 -0.32 1.14
C GLU A 263 8.54 0.56 2.35
N ILE A 264 8.15 1.80 2.09
CA ILE A 264 7.60 2.72 3.08
C ILE A 264 6.10 2.76 2.87
N ASP A 265 5.39 2.03 3.71
CA ASP A 265 3.94 1.96 3.79
C ASP A 265 3.51 2.62 5.11
N PHE A 266 2.55 3.53 5.05
CA PHE A 266 2.08 4.28 6.21
C PHE A 266 0.71 4.90 5.95
N HIS A 267 0.09 5.49 6.98
CA HIS A 267 -1.16 6.23 6.84
C HIS A 267 -0.97 7.73 7.19
N PRO A 268 -1.76 8.66 6.61
CA PRO A 268 -1.75 10.07 6.95
C PRO A 268 -1.88 10.34 8.44
N TYR A 269 -2.64 9.52 9.19
CA TYR A 269 -2.75 9.71 10.63
C TYR A 269 -1.41 9.67 11.37
N ILE A 270 -0.34 9.15 10.76
CA ILE A 270 1.01 9.11 11.36
C ILE A 270 1.47 10.50 11.81
N VAL A 271 1.05 11.59 11.16
CA VAL A 271 1.44 12.96 11.54
C VAL A 271 0.53 13.58 12.61
N THR A 272 -0.47 12.88 13.13
CA THR A 272 -1.48 13.48 14.03
C THR A 272 -1.00 13.68 15.47
N ARG A 273 -0.06 12.86 15.96
CA ARG A 273 0.43 12.95 17.35
C ARG A 273 1.66 13.86 17.46
N GLY A 274 1.72 14.68 18.50
CA GLY A 274 2.74 15.75 18.63
C GLY A 274 4.20 15.27 18.65
N GLY A 275 4.48 14.12 19.26
CA GLY A 275 5.81 13.48 19.17
C GLY A 275 6.11 12.95 17.77
N SER A 276 5.05 12.56 17.05
CA SER A 276 5.12 11.91 15.74
C SER A 276 5.60 12.82 14.61
N ARG A 277 5.04 14.04 14.53
CA ARG A 277 5.34 14.99 13.44
C ARG A 277 6.82 15.27 13.22
N ARG A 278 7.57 15.47 14.30
CA ARG A 278 8.97 15.90 14.20
C ARG A 278 9.98 14.76 14.08
N LYS A 279 9.61 13.52 14.44
CA LYS A 279 10.58 12.42 14.57
C LYS A 279 10.24 11.14 13.80
N HIS A 280 9.06 10.94 13.20
CA HIS A 280 8.58 9.56 12.93
C HIS A 280 8.58 9.15 11.44
N PRO A 281 7.89 9.82 10.51
CA PRO A 281 8.19 9.59 9.10
C PRO A 281 9.59 10.13 8.76
N GLY A 282 10.10 11.14 9.50
CA GLY A 282 11.38 11.80 9.22
C GLY A 282 12.57 10.85 8.99
N PRO A 283 12.95 9.97 9.94
CA PRO A 283 14.05 9.02 9.76
C PRO A 283 13.81 8.02 8.63
N VAL A 284 12.58 7.52 8.47
CA VAL A 284 12.22 6.56 7.42
C VAL A 284 12.28 7.22 6.04
N PHE A 285 11.71 8.41 5.89
CA PHE A 285 11.80 9.25 4.69
C PHE A 285 13.24 9.70 4.41
N ALA A 286 14.01 10.08 5.43
CA ALA A 286 15.42 10.43 5.29
C ALA A 286 16.27 9.22 4.86
N ARG A 287 15.97 8.02 5.37
CA ARG A 287 16.60 6.77 4.94
C ARG A 287 16.27 6.47 3.48
N ALA A 288 15.01 6.55 3.06
CA ALA A 288 14.63 6.37 1.67
C ALA A 288 15.23 7.42 0.74
N TRP A 289 15.19 8.69 1.13
CA TRP A 289 15.83 9.76 0.39
C TRP A 289 17.34 9.54 0.28
N GLY A 290 18.01 9.11 1.35
CA GLY A 290 19.42 8.72 1.34
C GLY A 290 19.69 7.52 0.41
N LEU A 291 18.82 6.51 0.40
CA LEU A 291 18.90 5.39 -0.55
C LEU A 291 18.74 5.86 -2.00
N ARG A 292 17.86 6.85 -2.25
CA ARG A 292 17.64 7.46 -3.58
C ARG A 292 18.81 8.35 -4.02
N VAL A 293 19.37 9.17 -3.14
CA VAL A 293 20.44 10.14 -3.49
C VAL A 293 21.82 9.48 -3.51
N GLY A 294 22.07 8.55 -2.59
CA GLY A 294 23.36 7.86 -2.46
C GLY A 294 23.61 6.78 -3.52
N THR A 295 22.58 6.35 -4.25
CA THR A 295 22.71 5.39 -5.33
C THR A 295 21.78 5.76 -6.48
N SER A 296 22.25 5.63 -7.71
CA SER A 296 21.45 5.70 -8.94
C SER A 296 20.46 4.52 -9.02
N MET A 297 19.55 4.42 -8.04
CA MET A 297 18.37 3.57 -8.07
C MET A 297 17.58 3.94 -9.32
N PRO A 298 17.25 2.99 -10.22
CA PRO A 298 16.34 3.31 -11.29
C PRO A 298 15.02 3.77 -10.67
N ASN A 299 14.61 5.02 -10.93
CA ASN A 299 13.31 5.56 -10.60
C ASN A 299 12.23 4.60 -11.11
N SER A 300 11.72 3.72 -10.25
CA SER A 300 10.54 2.94 -10.55
C SER A 300 9.38 3.65 -9.89
N ALA A 301 8.44 4.14 -10.70
CA ALA A 301 7.09 4.37 -10.21
C ALA A 301 6.65 3.11 -9.45
N ILE A 302 6.08 3.23 -8.27
CA ILE A 302 5.70 2.08 -7.42
C ILE A 302 4.81 1.08 -8.16
N SER A 303 4.04 1.54 -9.15
CA SER A 303 3.34 0.68 -10.11
C SER A 303 4.21 -0.38 -10.78
N THR A 304 5.55 -0.25 -10.78
CA THR A 304 6.49 -1.23 -11.33
C THR A 304 6.46 -2.56 -10.58
N SER A 305 6.36 -2.59 -9.25
CA SER A 305 6.42 -3.85 -8.49
C SER A 305 5.13 -4.67 -8.65
N PRO A 306 3.92 -4.11 -8.45
CA PRO A 306 2.69 -4.81 -8.78
C PRO A 306 2.61 -5.19 -10.26
N ARG A 307 3.07 -4.34 -11.19
CA ARG A 307 3.18 -4.72 -12.62
C ARG A 307 4.13 -5.90 -12.82
N THR A 308 5.29 -5.92 -12.16
CA THR A 308 6.28 -7.01 -12.28
C THR A 308 5.71 -8.31 -11.73
N ALA A 309 5.07 -8.27 -10.57
CA ALA A 309 4.37 -9.40 -9.97
C ALA A 309 3.29 -9.97 -10.90
N LEU A 310 2.44 -9.10 -11.46
CA LEU A 310 1.39 -9.49 -12.40
C LEU A 310 1.93 -10.02 -13.73
N THR A 311 3.01 -9.41 -14.24
CA THR A 311 3.68 -9.86 -15.47
C THR A 311 4.26 -11.26 -15.29
N TRP A 312 4.94 -11.50 -14.17
CA TRP A 312 5.43 -12.84 -13.81
C TRP A 312 4.29 -13.85 -13.75
N ARG A 313 3.20 -13.52 -13.04
CA ARG A 313 2.06 -14.45 -12.92
C ARG A 313 1.42 -14.77 -14.27
N ARG A 314 1.42 -13.83 -15.22
CA ARG A 314 0.95 -14.06 -16.59
C ARG A 314 1.91 -14.95 -17.39
N ALA A 315 3.22 -14.80 -17.20
CA ALA A 315 4.25 -15.65 -17.83
C ALA A 315 4.20 -17.09 -17.33
N ASP A 316 4.06 -17.31 -16.02
CA ASP A 316 3.95 -18.65 -15.41
C ASP A 316 2.66 -19.40 -15.80
N LYS A 317 1.60 -18.67 -16.19
CA LYS A 317 0.34 -19.25 -16.66
C LYS A 317 0.33 -19.59 -18.15
N GLN A 318 1.31 -19.11 -18.93
CA GLN A 318 1.50 -19.70 -20.25
C GLN A 318 1.97 -21.13 -20.02
N PRO A 319 1.34 -22.16 -20.64
CA PRO A 319 1.96 -23.47 -20.65
C PRO A 319 3.35 -23.22 -21.20
N THR A 320 4.38 -23.57 -20.43
CA THR A 320 5.72 -23.71 -20.96
C THR A 320 5.54 -24.47 -22.25
N ARG A 321 5.71 -23.79 -23.40
CA ARG A 321 5.70 -24.47 -24.68
C ARG A 321 6.73 -25.55 -24.48
N SER A 322 6.28 -26.78 -24.49
CA SER A 322 7.09 -27.98 -24.58
C SER A 322 7.85 -27.89 -25.90
N GLN A 323 8.91 -27.09 -25.92
CA GLN A 323 10.00 -27.23 -26.85
C GLN A 323 11.17 -27.65 -26.00
N GLY A 324 11.50 -28.93 -26.17
CA GLY A 324 12.46 -29.66 -25.38
C GLY A 324 13.82 -28.96 -25.36
N TRP A 325 14.37 -28.89 -24.17
CA TRP A 325 15.80 -28.71 -23.92
C TRP A 325 16.39 -29.98 -23.29
N TRP A 326 15.81 -31.13 -23.62
CA TRP A 326 16.36 -32.44 -23.30
C TRP A 326 16.41 -33.28 -24.58
N THR A 327 17.51 -33.15 -25.30
CA THR A 327 18.19 -34.22 -26.06
C THR A 327 19.68 -34.00 -25.90
#